data_AF-A0A453JE57-F1
#
_entry.id   AF-A0A453JE57-F1
#
_cell.length_a   1.000
_cell.length_b   1.000
_cell.length_c   1.000
_cell.angle_alpha   90.00
_cell.angle_beta   90.00
_cell.angle_gamma   90.00
#
_symmetry.space_group_name_H-M   'P 1'
#
loop_
_entity.id
_entity.type
_entity.pdbx_description
1 polymer ?
#
loop_
_entity_poly.entity_id
_entity_poly.type
_entity_poly.pdbx_seq_one_letter_code
_entity_poly.pdbx_strand_id
1 'polypeptide(L)' 'SGNIRVFCRCRPLSKVETSSGYKCVVDFDGANDGDIGIINGGTAKKTFKFDRVYTPKDDQDEQLRFMPMHLH' A
#
# COMPACT_ATOMS: atom_id res chain seq x y z
N SER A 1 -0.15 -18.26 22.16
CA SER A 1 0.15 -18.17 20.72
C SER A 1 -0.37 -16.83 20.22
N GLY A 2 0.51 -15.93 19.80
CA GLY A 2 0.10 -14.60 19.34
C GLY A 2 -0.20 -14.62 17.85
N ASN A 3 -1.43 -14.28 17.47
CA ASN A 3 -1.80 -14.08 16.07
C ASN A 3 -1.58 -12.60 15.74
N ILE A 4 -0.36 -12.25 15.34
CA ILE A 4 -0.05 -10.90 14.87
C ILE A 4 -0.55 -10.81 13.43
N ARG A 5 -1.40 -9.82 13.17
CA ARG A 5 -1.87 -9.49 11.82
C ARG A 5 -1.22 -8.18 11.37
N VAL A 6 -0.66 -8.18 10.18
CA VAL A 6 0.02 -7.03 9.59
C VAL A 6 -0.77 -6.58 8.36
N PHE A 7 -1.18 -5.33 8.38
CA PHE A 7 -1.95 -4.70 7.31
C PHE A 7 -1.07 -3.68 6.62
N CYS A 8 -1.03 -3.71 5.28
CA CYS A 8 -0.31 -2.71 4.49
C CYS A 8 -1.30 -1.71 3.90
N ARG A 9 -0.98 -0.40 3.96
CA ARG A 9 -1.76 0.65 3.31
C ARG A 9 -0.83 1.51 2.46
N CYS A 10 -1.12 1.61 1.17
CA CYS A 10 -0.43 2.53 0.28
C CYS A 10 -1.30 3.77 0.04
N ARG A 11 -0.76 4.94 0.36
CA ARG A 11 -1.45 6.22 0.11
C ARG A 11 -1.36 6.62 -1.37
N PRO A 12 -2.34 7.36 -1.89
CA PRO A 12 -2.19 8.10 -3.13
C PRO A 12 -0.99 9.06 -3.07
N LEU A 13 -0.38 9.30 -4.22
CA LEU A 13 0.61 10.37 -4.36
C LEU A 13 -0.07 11.72 -4.09
N SER A 14 0.64 12.60 -3.39
CA SER A 14 0.19 13.95 -3.16
C SER A 14 0.30 14.78 -4.44
N LYS A 15 -0.37 15.94 -4.45
CA LYS A 15 -0.30 16.90 -5.56
C LYS A 15 1.14 17.36 -5.80
N VAL A 16 1.91 17.60 -4.74
CA VAL A 16 3.31 18.02 -4.83
C VAL A 16 4.15 16.94 -5.50
N GLU A 17 4.00 15.68 -5.08
CA GLU A 17 4.78 14.57 -5.63
C GLU A 17 4.47 14.33 -7.11
N THR A 18 3.19 14.45 -7.47
CA THR A 18 2.74 14.31 -8.85
C THR A 18 3.28 15.46 -9.71
N SER A 19 3.23 16.70 -9.22
CA SER A 19 3.79 17.87 -9.91
C SER A 19 5.31 17.82 -10.05
N SER A 20 6.02 17.18 -9.12
CA SER A 20 7.46 16.95 -9.18
C SER A 20 7.85 15.76 -10.09
N GLY A 21 6.89 15.06 -10.68
CA GLY A 21 7.13 13.95 -11.61
C GLY A 21 7.50 12.62 -10.93
N TYR A 22 7.30 12.49 -9.62
CA TYR A 22 7.48 11.22 -8.94
C TYR A 22 6.43 10.20 -9.36
N LYS A 23 6.82 8.92 -9.36
CA LYS A 23 5.97 7.80 -9.76
C LYS A 23 5.82 6.81 -8.61
N CYS A 24 4.71 6.09 -8.60
CA CYS A 24 4.54 4.97 -7.69
C CYS A 24 5.44 3.82 -8.16
N VAL A 25 6.25 3.29 -7.23
CA VAL A 25 7.12 2.13 -7.45
C VAL A 25 6.50 0.83 -6.93
N VAL A 26 5.30 0.92 -6.37
CA VAL A 26 4.58 -0.23 -5.82
C VAL A 26 3.68 -0.82 -6.89
N ASP A 27 3.78 -2.13 -7.07
CA ASP A 27 2.93 -2.94 -7.92
C ASP A 27 1.86 -3.63 -7.05
N PHE A 28 0.60 -3.44 -7.43
CA PHE A 28 -0.58 -3.86 -6.68
C PHE A 28 -1.30 -5.06 -7.29
N ASP A 29 -0.75 -5.70 -8.32
CA ASP A 29 -1.39 -6.84 -9.00
C ASP A 29 -1.77 -7.97 -8.02
N GLY A 30 -0.95 -8.19 -6.98
CA GLY A 30 -1.19 -9.19 -5.93
C GLY A 30 -1.92 -8.70 -4.67
N ALA A 31 -2.44 -7.46 -4.66
CA ALA A 31 -2.96 -6.85 -3.43
C ALA A 31 -4.15 -7.64 -2.83
N ASN A 32 -4.97 -8.27 -3.68
CA ASN A 32 -6.08 -9.12 -3.25
C ASN A 32 -5.62 -10.37 -2.48
N ASP A 33 -4.41 -10.86 -2.77
CA ASP A 33 -3.77 -12.01 -2.10
C ASP A 33 -2.89 -11.59 -0.90
N GLY A 34 -2.89 -10.28 -0.58
CA GLY A 34 -2.04 -9.71 0.46
C GLY A 34 -0.62 -9.40 0.00
N ASP A 35 -0.34 -9.47 -1.30
CA ASP A 35 0.99 -9.25 -1.86
C ASP A 35 1.15 -7.83 -2.42
N ILE A 36 2.31 -7.23 -2.15
CA ILE A 36 2.77 -6.01 -2.85
C ILE A 36 4.13 -6.25 -3.47
N GLY A 37 4.32 -5.75 -4.69
CA GLY A 37 5.63 -5.68 -5.33
C GLY A 37 6.26 -4.30 -5.15
N ILE A 38 7.56 -4.22 -4.90
CA ILE A 38 8.33 -2.98 -4.99
C ILE A 38 9.28 -3.09 -6.17
N ILE A 39 9.13 -2.19 -7.14
CA ILE A 39 9.94 -2.09 -8.35
C ILE A 39 10.84 -0.87 -8.22
N ASN A 40 12.11 -1.08 -7.86
CA ASN A 40 13.11 -0.03 -7.98
C ASN A 40 13.61 0.01 -9.43
N GLY A 41 14.09 1.14 -9.94
CA GLY A 41 14.41 1.46 -11.36
C GLY A 41 15.41 0.55 -12.12
N GLY A 42 15.64 -0.69 -11.68
CA GLY A 42 16.15 -1.82 -12.47
C GLY A 42 15.08 -2.90 -12.70
N THR A 43 15.51 -4.11 -13.07
CA THR A 43 14.65 -5.27 -13.38
C THR A 43 14.19 -6.08 -12.16
N ALA A 44 14.63 -5.73 -10.96
CA ALA A 44 14.34 -6.49 -9.75
C ALA A 44 13.04 -6.02 -9.08
N LYS A 45 12.02 -6.90 -9.06
CA LYS A 45 10.79 -6.76 -8.26
C LYS A 45 10.96 -7.54 -6.95
N LYS A 46 10.72 -6.88 -5.82
CA LYS A 46 10.68 -7.54 -4.50
C LYS A 46 9.25 -7.61 -3.99
N THR A 47 8.76 -8.82 -3.72
CA THR A 47 7.40 -9.03 -3.21
C THR A 47 7.39 -9.17 -1.70
N PHE A 48 6.39 -8.58 -1.05
CA PHE A 48 6.12 -8.69 0.38
C PHE A 48 4.67 -9.13 0.59
N LYS A 49 4.45 -9.99 1.59
CA LYS A 49 3.15 -10.54 1.93
C LYS A 49 2.64 -10.02 3.27
N PHE A 50 1.36 -9.69 3.30
CA PHE A 50 0.61 -9.16 4.43
C PHE A 50 -0.71 -9.91 4.58
N ASP A 51 -1.37 -9.73 5.73
CA ASP A 51 -2.72 -10.28 5.95
C ASP A 51 -3.77 -9.58 5.08
N ARG A 52 -3.54 -8.30 4.76
CA ARG A 52 -4.37 -7.49 3.86
C ARG A 52 -3.56 -6.30 3.34
N VAL A 53 -3.81 -5.93 2.09
CA VAL A 53 -3.24 -4.75 1.44
C VAL A 53 -4.38 -3.81 1.04
N TYR A 54 -4.24 -2.53 1.36
CA TYR A 54 -5.10 -1.46 0.90
C TYR A 54 -4.33 -0.60 -0.10
N THR A 55 -4.77 -0.61 -1.35
CA THR A 55 -4.25 0.16 -2.47
C THR A 55 -4.68 1.64 -2.39
N PRO A 56 -4.04 2.53 -3.16
CA PRO A 56 -4.44 3.93 -3.27
C PRO A 56 -5.86 4.15 -3.83
N LYS A 57 -6.45 3.13 -4.46
CA LYS A 57 -7.79 3.19 -5.08
C LYS A 57 -8.89 2.69 -4.16
N ASP A 58 -8.55 2.00 -3.07
CA ASP A 58 -9.55 1.49 -2.15
C ASP A 58 -10.21 2.65 -1.43
N ASP A 59 -11.54 2.63 -1.39
CA ASP A 59 -12.35 3.72 -0.86
C ASP A 59 -11.99 4.04 0.60
N GLN A 60 -12.05 5.33 0.92
CA GLN A 60 -11.77 5.85 2.26
C GLN A 60 -12.60 5.13 3.34
N ASP A 61 -13.82 4.69 3.03
CA ASP A 61 -14.71 4.04 3.99
C ASP A 61 -14.25 2.65 4.44
N GLU A 62 -13.61 1.85 3.57
CA GLU A 62 -12.99 0.58 3.98
C GLU A 62 -11.69 0.86 4.77
N GLN A 63 -10.91 1.82 4.29
CA GLN A 63 -9.61 2.17 4.85
C GLN A 63 -9.67 2.79 6.26
N LEU A 64 -10.66 3.65 6.52
CA LEU A 64 -10.94 4.27 7.82
C LEU A 64 -11.53 3.28 8.83
N ARG A 65 -12.27 2.26 8.37
CA ARG A 65 -12.85 1.23 9.25
C ARG A 65 -11.82 0.28 9.84
N PHE A 66 -10.74 -0.01 9.10
CA PHE A 66 -9.73 -0.99 9.53
C PHE A 66 -8.43 -0.37 10.05
N MET A 67 -8.19 0.92 9.81
CA MET A 67 -7.05 1.64 10.38
C MET A 67 -7.56 2.88 11.12
N PRO A 68 -7.81 2.81 12.44
CA PRO A 68 -8.03 4.00 13.24
C PRO A 68 -6.69 4.74 13.33
N MET A 69 -6.38 5.51 12.29
CA MET A 69 -5.47 6.64 12.40
C MET A 69 -6.15 7.61 13.37
N HIS A 70 -5.91 7.41 14.67
CA HIS A 70 -6.12 8.45 15.67
C HIS A 70 -5.12 9.55 15.32
N LEU A 71 -5.58 10.49 14.51
CA LEU A 71 -4.90 11.75 14.27
C LEU A 71 -5.07 12.55 15.57
N HIS A 72 -3.99 12.66 16.33
CA HIS A 72 -3.86 13.65 17.41
C HIS A 72 -3.09 14.85 16.88
#